data_AF-A0A7X7WK40-F1
#
_entry.id   AF-A0A7X7WK40-F1
#
_cell.length_a   1.000
_cell.length_b   1.000
_cell.length_c   1.000
_cell.angle_alpha   90.00
_cell.angle_beta   90.00
_cell.angle_gamma   90.00
#
_symmetry.space_group_name_H-M   'P 1'
#
loop_
_entity.id
_entity.type
_entity.pdbx_description
1 polymer ?
#
loop_
_entity_poly.entity_id
_entity_poly.type
_entity_poly.pdbx_seq_one_letter_code
_entity_poly.pdbx_strand_id
1 'polypeptide(L)'
;GEILATHENALRLTVEAIEDGRIVAIKGLGGFHLVVDAANEEAVKRLRRRKNREEKPFALMYKSWEKAAEDCEISSAEKRLLLSPESPIVLLKKRPSPANPVVCESAAPNNPYLGVMLPYTPLHHLLLQKLDRPIVATSGNLSDEPICIDEREALDRLKGIAEIYLVHNRPIKRHVDDSIVRIISGREMVMRRARGFAPLPVNINKESPKTLAVGAHLKNSVAIGFDKRVFISQHIGDLETTQAYGAFEKVIESLGNLYEFKPAYIACDIHPDYLSSQYARKCNLPLVRVQHHYAHILGCMAENEIEPPVLGVSWDGTGLGTDNTIWGGEFLAIDETGFERIAHPRTFRLPGGDKAIKEPRRAAFGILYEIYGDKVLEMSEIASLKAFDKSEITPLTRMLQSGLNSPVTSSAGRLFDAVSSIIGLRHYNNYEGQAAMELEFSIGRINSDELYDFKMANNAKPIIIDWEVTIGQIIDDTRQGVNIGLISAKFHNTMAEIIITVAKTIGMEKVVLSGGCFQNKYLIEKTINRLNREGFRPYWNQRIPPNDGGIALGQVIEAARKNKAV
;
A
#
# COMPACT_ATOMS: atom_id res chain seq x y z
N GLY A 1 35.93 0.61 -4.52
CA GLY A 1 36.40 0.15 -3.20
C GLY A 1 37.60 -0.75 -3.36
N GLU A 2 38.21 -1.16 -2.26
CA GLU A 2 39.29 -2.15 -2.22
C GLU A 2 38.71 -3.58 -2.17
N ILE A 3 39.36 -4.54 -2.83
CA ILE A 3 38.95 -5.95 -2.79
C ILE A 3 39.53 -6.58 -1.53
N LEU A 4 38.67 -6.91 -0.56
CA LEU A 4 39.09 -7.52 0.71
C LEU A 4 39.34 -9.03 0.61
N ALA A 5 38.54 -9.74 -0.20
CA ALA A 5 38.65 -11.18 -0.44
C ALA A 5 37.87 -11.59 -1.69
N THR A 6 38.05 -12.85 -2.13
CA THR A 6 37.29 -13.45 -3.23
C THR A 6 36.81 -14.86 -2.87
N HIS A 7 35.84 -15.39 -3.63
CA HIS A 7 35.30 -16.75 -3.50
C HIS A 7 34.84 -17.07 -2.07
N GLU A 8 35.16 -18.26 -1.54
CA GLU A 8 34.74 -18.72 -0.21
C GLU A 8 35.20 -17.79 0.92
N ASN A 9 36.38 -17.18 0.78
CA ASN A 9 36.87 -16.22 1.76
C ASN A 9 36.00 -14.95 1.81
N ALA A 10 35.47 -14.48 0.68
CA ALA A 10 34.55 -13.35 0.66
C ALA A 10 33.23 -13.67 1.37
N LEU A 11 32.73 -14.91 1.20
CA LEU A 11 31.53 -15.37 1.91
C LEU A 11 31.80 -15.48 3.42
N ARG A 12 32.92 -16.07 3.82
CA ARG A 12 33.32 -16.17 5.24
C ARG A 12 33.43 -14.80 5.90
N LEU A 13 34.15 -13.85 5.30
CA LEU A 13 34.27 -12.48 5.84
C LEU A 13 32.93 -11.76 5.89
N THR A 14 31.99 -12.08 4.99
CA THR A 14 30.64 -11.52 5.03
C THR A 14 29.85 -12.05 6.23
N VAL A 15 29.94 -13.35 6.52
CA VAL A 15 29.34 -13.96 7.72
C VAL A 15 29.90 -13.29 8.97
N GLU A 16 31.22 -13.22 9.12
CA GLU A 16 31.89 -12.57 10.26
C GLU A 16 31.47 -11.11 10.41
N ALA A 17 31.37 -10.35 9.31
CA ALA A 17 30.90 -8.97 9.35
C ALA A 17 29.46 -8.84 9.87
N ILE A 18 28.55 -9.73 9.48
CA ILE A 18 27.17 -9.71 9.95
C ILE A 18 27.12 -10.09 11.44
N GLU A 19 27.92 -11.07 11.87
CA GLU A 19 28.02 -11.47 13.28
C GLU A 19 28.61 -10.37 14.18
N ASP A 20 29.58 -9.62 13.66
CA ASP A 20 30.12 -8.39 14.27
C ASP A 20 29.09 -7.23 14.27
N GLY A 21 27.89 -7.47 13.74
CA GLY A 21 26.79 -6.51 13.69
C GLY A 21 26.97 -5.42 12.64
N ARG A 22 27.84 -5.59 11.63
CA ARG A 22 28.06 -4.64 10.53
C ARG A 22 26.93 -4.66 9.51
N ILE A 23 26.76 -3.56 8.78
CA ILE A 23 25.81 -3.46 7.66
C ILE A 23 26.50 -3.91 6.38
N VAL A 24 26.00 -4.97 5.76
CA VAL A 24 26.55 -5.50 4.51
C VAL A 24 25.60 -5.26 3.35
N ALA A 25 26.10 -4.74 2.22
CA ALA A 25 25.37 -4.70 0.96
C ALA A 25 25.65 -5.98 0.16
N ILE A 26 24.64 -6.78 -0.13
CA ILE A 26 24.77 -8.05 -0.86
C ILE A 26 24.11 -7.91 -2.23
N LYS A 27 24.85 -8.18 -3.32
CA LYS A 27 24.29 -8.21 -4.68
C LYS A 27 23.44 -9.48 -4.84
N GLY A 28 22.12 -9.29 -4.96
CA GLY A 28 21.14 -10.34 -5.11
C GLY A 28 20.77 -10.64 -6.58
N LEU A 29 19.56 -11.18 -6.79
CA LEU A 29 19.04 -11.46 -8.13
C LEU A 29 18.55 -10.20 -8.86
N GLY A 30 17.76 -9.38 -8.17
CA GLY A 30 17.08 -8.20 -8.73
C GLY A 30 17.67 -6.85 -8.35
N GLY A 31 18.66 -6.85 -7.47
CA GLY A 31 19.37 -5.66 -6.99
C GLY A 31 20.14 -5.97 -5.71
N PHE A 32 20.65 -4.94 -5.05
CA PHE A 32 21.37 -5.10 -3.78
C PHE A 32 20.42 -5.18 -2.58
N HIS A 33 20.75 -6.00 -1.58
CA HIS A 33 20.13 -5.97 -0.24
C HIS A 33 21.06 -5.33 0.77
N LEU A 34 20.53 -4.54 1.69
CA LEU A 34 21.20 -4.15 2.92
C LEU A 34 20.85 -5.17 4.01
N VAL A 35 21.89 -5.76 4.59
CA VAL A 35 21.81 -6.92 5.47
C VAL A 35 22.47 -6.64 6.82
N VAL A 36 21.76 -7.00 7.88
CA VAL A 36 22.26 -7.04 9.27
C VAL A 36 21.64 -8.26 9.97
N ASP A 37 22.27 -8.70 11.07
CA ASP A 37 21.68 -9.68 11.98
C ASP A 37 20.36 -9.13 12.55
N ALA A 38 19.25 -9.87 12.36
CA ALA A 38 17.93 -9.45 12.82
C ALA A 38 17.76 -9.58 14.35
N ALA A 39 18.64 -10.30 15.03
CA ALA A 39 18.68 -10.38 16.49
C ALA A 39 19.43 -9.19 17.14
N ASN A 40 20.25 -8.48 16.36
CA ASN A 40 21.12 -7.42 16.86
C ASN A 40 20.41 -6.04 16.80
N GLU A 41 19.81 -5.66 17.92
CA GLU A 41 19.06 -4.40 18.08
C GLU A 41 19.88 -3.15 17.67
N GLU A 42 21.17 -3.10 18.01
CA GLU A 42 22.03 -1.95 17.68
C GLU A 42 22.38 -1.91 16.19
N ALA A 43 22.58 -3.06 15.56
CA ALA A 43 22.79 -3.14 14.11
C ALA A 43 21.54 -2.70 13.34
N VAL A 44 20.36 -3.17 13.76
CA VAL A 44 19.07 -2.79 13.14
C VAL A 44 18.80 -1.30 13.33
N LYS A 45 18.96 -0.74 14.53
CA LYS A 45 18.85 0.71 14.77
C LYS A 45 19.84 1.52 13.94
N ARG A 46 21.08 1.05 13.79
CA ARG A 46 22.08 1.71 12.94
C ARG A 46 21.66 1.71 11.48
N LEU A 47 21.15 0.59 10.97
CA LEU A 47 20.61 0.51 9.61
C LEU A 47 19.44 1.48 9.40
N ARG A 48 18.50 1.58 10.35
CA ARG A 48 17.38 2.55 10.28
C ARG A 48 17.85 3.98 10.17
N ARG A 49 18.76 4.39 11.05
CA ARG A 49 19.33 5.75 11.06
C ARG A 49 20.02 6.06 9.74
N ARG A 50 20.87 5.17 9.24
CA ARG A 50 21.61 5.41 7.99
C ARG A 50 20.71 5.39 6.74
N LYS A 51 19.61 4.62 6.75
CA LYS A 51 18.64 4.55 5.65
C LYS A 51 17.55 5.64 5.71
N ASN A 52 17.52 6.46 6.76
CA ASN A 52 16.41 7.39 7.07
C ASN A 52 15.05 6.67 7.06
N ARG A 53 14.97 5.51 7.72
CA ARG A 53 13.78 4.65 7.78
C ARG A 53 13.45 4.30 9.22
N GLU A 54 12.79 5.22 9.91
CA GLU A 54 12.57 5.14 11.36
C GLU A 54 11.63 4.00 11.75
N GLU A 55 10.43 3.92 11.18
CA GLU A 55 9.41 2.97 11.67
C GLU A 55 8.96 1.92 10.64
N LYS A 56 9.13 2.18 9.33
CA LYS A 56 8.63 1.26 8.29
C LYS A 56 9.29 -0.12 8.45
N PRO A 57 8.53 -1.23 8.57
CA PRO A 57 9.06 -2.56 8.88
C PRO A 57 10.11 -3.02 7.88
N PHE A 58 11.11 -3.76 8.35
CA PHE A 58 12.05 -4.44 7.48
C PHE A 58 11.55 -5.83 7.07
N ALA A 59 11.97 -6.25 5.88
CA ALA A 59 11.83 -7.64 5.45
C ALA A 59 12.94 -8.48 6.09
N LEU A 60 12.59 -9.70 6.46
CA LEU A 60 13.45 -10.65 7.15
C LEU A 60 13.64 -11.88 6.27
N MET A 61 14.86 -12.38 6.21
CA MET A 61 15.16 -13.65 5.55
C MET A 61 15.51 -14.71 6.59
N TYR A 62 14.76 -15.80 6.58
CA TYR A 62 14.97 -16.95 7.47
C TYR A 62 15.51 -18.14 6.68
N LYS A 63 16.41 -18.92 7.29
CA LYS A 63 17.00 -20.12 6.68
C LYS A 63 15.95 -21.12 6.18
N SER A 64 14.85 -21.27 6.93
CA SER A 64 13.75 -22.17 6.59
C SER A 64 12.43 -21.70 7.22
N TRP A 65 11.31 -22.26 6.76
CA TRP A 65 9.99 -21.93 7.32
C TRP A 65 9.84 -22.45 8.76
N GLU A 66 10.52 -23.53 9.14
CA GLU A 66 10.54 -24.04 10.52
C GLU A 66 11.13 -23.00 11.47
N LYS A 67 12.22 -22.35 11.08
CA LYS A 67 12.81 -21.24 11.87
C LYS A 67 11.89 -20.04 11.94
N ALA A 68 11.21 -19.70 10.84
CA ALA A 68 10.21 -18.64 10.88
C ALA A 68 9.02 -18.98 11.80
N ALA A 69 8.66 -20.25 11.95
CA ALA A 69 7.56 -20.70 12.81
C ALA A 69 7.86 -20.55 14.30
N GLU A 70 9.12 -20.35 14.70
CA GLU A 70 9.54 -20.05 16.07
C GLU A 70 9.05 -18.64 16.49
N ASP A 71 9.10 -17.66 15.57
CA ASP A 71 8.68 -16.26 15.82
C ASP A 71 7.24 -15.97 15.34
N CYS A 72 6.74 -16.71 14.35
CA CYS A 72 5.48 -16.42 13.66
C CYS A 72 4.44 -17.54 13.76
N GLU A 73 3.16 -17.14 13.76
CA GLU A 73 2.03 -18.01 13.45
C GLU A 73 2.00 -18.21 11.92
N ILE A 74 2.10 -19.45 11.45
CA ILE A 74 2.15 -19.79 10.01
C ILE A 74 1.08 -20.83 9.69
N SER A 75 0.10 -20.45 8.87
CA SER A 75 -0.91 -21.34 8.31
C SER A 75 -0.35 -22.19 7.16
N SER A 76 -1.08 -23.25 6.80
CA SER A 76 -0.74 -24.08 5.63
C SER A 76 -0.69 -23.29 4.32
N ALA A 77 -1.50 -22.25 4.18
CA ALA A 77 -1.50 -21.38 2.99
C ALA A 77 -0.26 -20.48 2.96
N GLU A 78 0.10 -19.86 4.08
CA GLU A 78 1.31 -19.04 4.20
C GLU A 78 2.58 -19.87 4.01
N LYS A 79 2.62 -21.10 4.54
CA LYS A 79 3.73 -22.04 4.30
C LYS A 79 3.91 -22.35 2.81
N ARG A 80 2.81 -22.56 2.07
CA ARG A 80 2.89 -22.80 0.62
C ARG A 80 3.47 -21.59 -0.12
N LEU A 81 3.11 -20.37 0.28
CA LEU A 81 3.66 -19.15 -0.31
C LEU A 81 5.15 -18.97 0.01
N LEU A 82 5.58 -19.24 1.25
CA LEU A 82 7.01 -19.17 1.61
C LEU A 82 7.86 -20.15 0.78
N LEU A 83 7.33 -21.34 0.50
CA LEU A 83 8.00 -22.39 -0.27
C LEU A 83 7.77 -22.29 -1.78
N SER A 84 7.07 -21.26 -2.25
CA SER A 84 6.75 -21.11 -3.66
C SER A 84 8.00 -20.70 -4.46
N PRO A 85 8.08 -21.03 -5.76
CA PRO A 85 9.18 -20.62 -6.62
C PRO A 85 9.30 -19.09 -6.75
N GLU A 86 8.20 -18.36 -6.55
CA GLU A 86 8.20 -16.90 -6.50
C GLU A 86 8.93 -16.37 -5.25
N SER A 87 9.01 -17.17 -4.18
CA SER A 87 9.66 -16.88 -2.90
C SER A 87 9.42 -15.44 -2.40
N PRO A 88 8.16 -14.99 -2.28
CA PRO A 88 7.84 -13.62 -1.88
C PRO A 88 8.14 -13.36 -0.40
N ILE A 89 8.09 -12.09 -0.01
CA ILE A 89 7.92 -11.70 1.38
C ILE A 89 6.47 -11.96 1.77
N VAL A 90 6.24 -12.89 2.69
CA VAL A 90 4.92 -13.21 3.24
C VAL A 90 4.75 -12.46 4.56
N LEU A 91 3.64 -11.72 4.70
CA LEU A 91 3.33 -11.00 5.94
C LEU A 91 2.69 -11.93 6.98
N LEU A 92 3.48 -12.40 7.95
CA LEU A 92 3.10 -13.38 8.96
C LEU A 92 2.82 -12.72 10.31
N LYS A 93 1.86 -13.24 11.08
CA LYS A 93 1.55 -12.71 12.41
C LYS A 93 2.61 -13.15 13.43
N LYS A 94 3.13 -12.21 14.22
CA LYS A 94 4.04 -12.49 15.34
C LYS A 94 3.33 -13.40 16.35
N ARG A 95 4.04 -14.38 16.91
CA ARG A 95 3.55 -15.11 18.09
C ARG A 95 3.52 -14.19 19.30
N PRO A 96 2.51 -14.32 20.18
CA PRO A 96 2.52 -13.62 21.46
C PRO A 96 3.61 -14.20 22.37
N SER A 97 4.52 -13.37 22.88
CA SER A 97 5.55 -13.79 23.84
C SER A 97 6.34 -15.05 23.42
N PRO A 98 7.13 -14.99 22.32
CA PRO A 98 8.10 -16.06 22.06
C PRO A 98 9.01 -16.19 23.28
N ALA A 99 9.27 -17.41 23.75
CA ALA A 99 10.06 -17.66 24.95
C ALA A 99 11.46 -17.03 24.88
N ASN A 100 11.99 -16.86 23.67
CA ASN A 100 13.11 -16.01 23.31
C ASN A 100 12.86 -15.49 21.89
N PRO A 101 12.42 -14.23 21.66
CA PRO A 101 12.27 -13.69 20.32
C PRO A 101 13.63 -13.70 19.62
N VAL A 102 13.72 -14.35 18.46
CA VAL A 102 14.98 -14.38 17.69
C VAL A 102 15.20 -13.03 16.98
N VAL A 103 14.12 -12.31 16.68
CA VAL A 103 14.16 -11.01 16.01
C VAL A 103 13.88 -9.88 16.99
N CYS A 104 14.68 -8.82 16.90
CA CYS A 104 14.57 -7.65 17.75
C CYS A 104 13.36 -6.78 17.37
N GLU A 105 12.76 -6.08 18.35
CA GLU A 105 11.54 -5.28 18.12
C GLU A 105 11.77 -4.15 17.11
N SER A 106 12.99 -3.59 17.07
CA SER A 106 13.31 -2.56 16.08
C SER A 106 13.26 -3.06 14.63
N ALA A 107 13.22 -4.37 14.34
CA ALA A 107 13.02 -4.84 12.96
C ALA A 107 11.63 -4.47 12.41
N ALA A 108 10.60 -4.48 13.26
CA ALA A 108 9.22 -4.17 12.91
C ALA A 108 8.50 -3.54 14.12
N PRO A 109 8.82 -2.28 14.46
CA PRO A 109 8.37 -1.64 15.69
C PRO A 109 6.84 -1.44 15.67
N ASN A 110 6.18 -1.80 16.78
CA ASN A 110 4.73 -1.65 16.96
C ASN A 110 3.89 -2.33 15.86
N ASN A 111 4.48 -3.29 15.13
CA ASN A 111 3.80 -4.03 14.08
C ASN A 111 3.56 -5.47 14.55
N PRO A 112 2.31 -5.96 14.57
CA PRO A 112 2.01 -7.33 14.97
C PRO A 112 2.38 -8.36 13.89
N TYR A 113 2.92 -7.93 12.74
CA TYR A 113 3.35 -8.78 11.65
C TYR A 113 4.84 -8.62 11.34
N LEU A 114 5.43 -9.70 10.84
CA LEU A 114 6.76 -9.74 10.25
C LEU A 114 6.65 -10.01 8.75
N GLY A 115 7.41 -9.28 7.94
CA GLY A 115 7.59 -9.61 6.53
C GLY A 115 8.70 -10.64 6.39
N VAL A 116 8.36 -11.90 6.10
CA VAL A 116 9.30 -13.02 6.07
C VAL A 116 9.45 -13.57 4.67
N MET A 117 10.68 -13.77 4.22
CA MET A 117 11.02 -14.51 3.01
C MET A 117 12.04 -15.62 3.30
N LEU A 118 12.16 -16.58 2.39
CA LEU A 118 13.17 -17.62 2.43
C LEU A 118 14.29 -17.34 1.40
N PRO A 119 15.49 -17.94 1.56
CA PRO A 119 16.52 -17.93 0.54
C PRO A 119 16.00 -18.35 -0.83
N TYR A 120 16.26 -17.50 -1.82
CA TYR A 120 15.86 -17.74 -3.21
C TYR A 120 17.03 -17.70 -4.19
N THR A 121 18.27 -17.56 -3.69
CA THR A 121 19.49 -17.70 -4.49
C THR A 121 20.48 -18.63 -3.80
N PRO A 122 21.38 -19.32 -4.54
CA PRO A 122 22.42 -20.15 -3.93
C PRO A 122 23.27 -19.36 -2.92
N LEU A 123 23.54 -18.09 -3.20
CA LEU A 123 24.29 -17.22 -2.29
C LEU A 123 23.57 -17.05 -0.95
N HIS A 124 22.25 -16.80 -0.98
CA HIS A 124 21.44 -16.69 0.23
C HIS A 124 21.38 -18.01 1.01
N HIS A 125 21.28 -19.15 0.32
CA HIS A 125 21.31 -20.46 0.97
C HIS A 125 22.64 -20.69 1.69
N LEU A 126 23.78 -20.45 1.03
CA LEU A 126 25.11 -20.61 1.62
C LEU A 126 25.33 -19.66 2.80
N LEU A 127 24.89 -18.41 2.67
CA LEU A 127 24.99 -17.39 3.71
C LEU A 127 24.21 -17.80 4.97
N LEU A 128 22.92 -18.14 4.83
CA LEU A 128 22.09 -18.53 5.97
C LEU A 128 22.42 -19.92 6.53
N GLN A 129 22.99 -20.80 5.72
CA GLN A 129 23.50 -22.08 6.23
C GLN A 129 24.65 -21.87 7.22
N LYS A 130 25.54 -20.90 6.95
CA LYS A 130 26.67 -20.56 7.83
C LYS A 130 26.27 -19.69 9.03
N LEU A 131 25.39 -18.71 8.81
CA LEU A 131 24.94 -17.79 9.87
C LEU A 131 23.98 -18.43 10.89
N ASP A 132 23.14 -19.36 10.43
CA ASP A 132 22.08 -20.04 11.20
C ASP A 132 21.17 -19.12 12.04
N ARG A 133 20.97 -17.88 11.59
CA ARG A 133 20.13 -16.85 12.24
C ARG A 133 19.36 -16.04 11.20
N PRO A 134 18.20 -15.45 11.54
CA PRO A 134 17.49 -14.56 10.64
C PRO A 134 18.28 -13.28 10.40
N ILE A 135 18.15 -12.73 9.20
CA ILE A 135 18.76 -11.45 8.83
C ILE A 135 17.68 -10.47 8.39
N VAL A 136 17.90 -9.18 8.63
CA VAL A 136 17.21 -8.15 7.86
C VAL A 136 17.74 -8.21 6.44
N ALA A 137 16.85 -8.18 5.45
CA ALA A 137 17.19 -8.13 4.04
C ALA A 137 16.28 -7.11 3.34
N THR A 138 16.66 -5.84 3.45
CA THR A 138 15.90 -4.73 2.84
C THR A 138 16.57 -4.27 1.55
N SER A 139 15.81 -3.62 0.66
CA SER A 139 16.32 -3.09 -0.60
C SER A 139 17.52 -2.14 -0.41
N GLY A 140 18.52 -2.26 -1.26
CA GLY A 140 19.75 -1.47 -1.26
C GLY A 140 19.57 -0.17 -2.01
N ASN A 141 18.88 0.77 -1.37
CA ASN A 141 18.64 2.13 -1.85
C ASN A 141 18.42 3.08 -0.66
N LEU A 142 18.56 4.38 -0.91
CA LEU A 142 17.99 5.41 -0.04
C LEU A 142 16.46 5.38 -0.16
N SER A 143 15.73 5.75 0.91
CA SER A 143 14.26 5.65 0.93
C SER A 143 13.62 6.20 -0.35
N ASP A 144 12.67 5.42 -0.90
CA ASP A 144 11.83 5.79 -2.05
C ASP A 144 12.55 5.95 -3.41
N GLU A 145 13.85 5.61 -3.47
CA GLU A 145 14.58 5.43 -4.73
C GLU A 145 14.56 3.97 -5.21
N PRO A 146 14.75 3.70 -6.52
CA PRO A 146 14.94 2.35 -7.05
C PRO A 146 16.15 1.63 -6.45
N ILE A 147 16.04 0.32 -6.28
CA ILE A 147 17.13 -0.56 -5.82
C ILE A 147 18.35 -0.47 -6.75
N CYS A 148 19.55 -0.36 -6.17
CA CYS A 148 20.79 -0.37 -6.95
C CYS A 148 20.96 -1.71 -7.66
N ILE A 149 21.48 -1.70 -8.89
CA ILE A 149 21.76 -2.93 -9.68
C ILE A 149 23.22 -3.04 -10.14
N ASP A 150 23.92 -1.90 -10.21
CA ASP A 150 25.33 -1.81 -10.62
C ASP A 150 26.24 -1.64 -9.39
N GLU A 151 27.42 -2.25 -9.44
CA GLU A 151 28.39 -2.23 -8.36
C GLU A 151 28.96 -0.83 -8.06
N ARG A 152 29.18 -0.01 -9.10
CA ARG A 152 29.70 1.34 -8.93
C ARG A 152 28.63 2.25 -8.36
N GLU A 153 27.41 2.12 -8.88
CA GLU A 153 26.22 2.78 -8.33
C GLU A 153 26.03 2.44 -6.85
N ALA A 154 26.10 1.16 -6.48
CA ALA A 154 25.94 0.72 -5.11
C ALA A 154 27.03 1.30 -4.19
N LEU A 155 28.29 1.35 -4.64
CA LEU A 155 29.38 1.95 -3.87
C LEU A 155 29.20 3.45 -3.64
N ASP A 156 28.58 4.17 -4.57
CA ASP A 156 28.32 5.60 -4.46
C ASP A 156 27.10 5.88 -3.58
N ARG A 157 25.94 5.30 -3.93
CA ARG A 157 24.66 5.54 -3.26
C ARG A 157 24.59 4.93 -1.86
N LEU A 158 25.28 3.82 -1.60
CA LEU A 158 25.22 3.12 -0.31
C LEU A 158 26.43 3.41 0.60
N LYS A 159 27.36 4.28 0.20
CA LYS A 159 28.58 4.62 0.94
C LYS A 159 28.34 5.03 2.39
N GLY A 160 27.26 5.77 2.64
CA GLY A 160 26.86 6.23 3.98
C GLY A 160 26.07 5.19 4.79
N ILE A 161 25.78 4.03 4.22
CA ILE A 161 24.90 3.01 4.80
C ILE A 161 25.68 1.72 5.07
N ALA A 162 26.17 1.07 4.00
CA ALA A 162 26.85 -0.22 4.05
C ALA A 162 28.34 -0.06 4.31
N GLU A 163 28.88 -0.95 5.14
CA GLU A 163 30.29 -0.99 5.54
C GLU A 163 31.09 -1.95 4.66
N ILE A 164 30.45 -3.03 4.17
CA ILE A 164 31.05 -4.07 3.33
C ILE A 164 30.10 -4.40 2.18
N TYR A 165 30.65 -4.81 1.04
CA TYR A 165 29.92 -5.15 -0.16
C TYR A 165 30.28 -6.57 -0.62
N LEU A 166 29.29 -7.47 -0.67
CA LEU A 166 29.43 -8.80 -1.26
C LEU A 166 28.82 -8.77 -2.66
N VAL A 167 29.67 -8.85 -3.69
CA VAL A 167 29.26 -8.70 -5.10
C VAL A 167 29.69 -9.89 -5.95
N HIS A 168 29.11 -9.98 -7.16
CA HIS A 168 29.46 -10.98 -8.17
C HIS A 168 29.45 -10.37 -9.57
N ASN A 169 30.17 -10.98 -10.49
CA ASN A 169 30.35 -10.48 -11.86
C ASN A 169 29.17 -10.72 -12.81
N ARG A 170 28.08 -11.36 -12.37
CA ARG A 170 26.83 -11.45 -13.17
C ARG A 170 26.10 -10.10 -13.15
N PRO A 171 25.94 -9.40 -14.28
CA PRO A 171 25.21 -8.14 -14.32
C PRO A 171 23.71 -8.33 -14.05
N ILE A 172 23.09 -7.34 -13.43
CA ILE A 172 21.64 -7.27 -13.25
C ILE A 172 21.10 -6.29 -14.30
N LYS A 173 20.34 -6.79 -15.27
CA LYS A 173 19.87 -5.95 -16.39
C LYS A 173 18.64 -5.13 -16.05
N ARG A 174 17.80 -5.64 -15.15
CA ARG A 174 16.54 -5.02 -14.73
C ARG A 174 16.48 -5.06 -13.21
N HIS A 175 16.20 -3.91 -12.61
CA HIS A 175 15.92 -3.86 -11.19
C HIS A 175 14.58 -4.56 -10.92
N VAL A 176 14.50 -5.31 -9.82
CA VAL A 176 13.25 -5.88 -9.35
C VAL A 176 13.28 -6.03 -7.84
N ASP A 177 12.34 -5.37 -7.17
CA ASP A 177 12.09 -5.54 -5.74
C ASP A 177 11.56 -6.93 -5.40
N ASP A 178 11.65 -7.29 -4.12
CA ASP A 178 10.96 -8.46 -3.61
C ASP A 178 9.44 -8.21 -3.56
N SER A 179 8.67 -9.17 -4.07
CA SER A 179 7.21 -9.13 -3.97
C SER A 179 6.75 -9.30 -2.53
N ILE A 180 5.62 -8.69 -2.19
CA ILE A 180 5.00 -8.80 -0.86
C ILE A 180 3.61 -9.39 -1.04
N VAL A 181 3.29 -10.42 -0.27
CA VAL A 181 2.00 -11.11 -0.30
C VAL A 181 1.46 -11.35 1.11
N ARG A 182 0.15 -11.52 1.22
CA ARG A 182 -0.52 -11.93 2.46
C ARG A 182 -1.72 -12.81 2.14
N ILE A 183 -2.12 -13.65 3.10
CA ILE A 183 -3.38 -14.41 3.03
C ILE A 183 -4.53 -13.58 3.60
N ILE A 184 -5.58 -13.41 2.78
CA ILE A 184 -6.86 -12.77 3.09
C ILE A 184 -7.99 -13.74 2.78
N SER A 185 -8.85 -14.03 3.75
CA SER A 185 -9.99 -14.95 3.57
C SER A 185 -9.59 -16.28 2.92
N GLY A 186 -8.42 -16.81 3.29
CA GLY A 186 -7.87 -18.06 2.77
C GLY A 186 -7.25 -17.99 1.37
N ARG A 187 -7.23 -16.82 0.72
CA ARG A 187 -6.65 -16.60 -0.62
C ARG A 187 -5.41 -15.70 -0.55
N GLU A 188 -4.52 -15.87 -1.52
CA GLU A 188 -3.37 -14.99 -1.72
C GLU A 188 -3.83 -13.61 -2.21
N MET A 189 -3.30 -12.55 -1.59
CA MET A 189 -3.40 -11.18 -2.06
C MET A 189 -1.99 -10.58 -2.18
N VAL A 190 -1.63 -10.21 -3.40
CA VAL A 190 -0.39 -9.48 -3.68
C VAL A 190 -0.51 -8.06 -3.13
N MET A 191 0.44 -7.62 -2.31
CA MET A 191 0.54 -6.25 -1.79
C MET A 191 1.51 -5.40 -2.60
N ARG A 192 2.52 -6.07 -3.16
CA ARG A 192 3.52 -5.51 -4.08
C ARG A 192 3.86 -6.57 -5.13
N ARG A 193 3.57 -6.28 -6.39
CA ARG A 193 3.86 -7.14 -7.53
C ARG A 193 5.25 -6.82 -8.10
N ALA A 194 6.23 -7.70 -7.89
CA ALA A 194 7.60 -7.54 -8.37
C ALA A 194 8.24 -8.91 -8.67
N ARG A 195 9.35 -9.29 -8.02
CA ARG A 195 10.06 -10.56 -8.27
C ARG A 195 9.13 -11.77 -8.15
N GLY A 196 9.25 -12.71 -9.09
CA GLY A 196 8.43 -13.94 -9.13
C GLY A 196 7.07 -13.77 -9.82
N PHE A 197 6.53 -12.55 -9.84
CA PHE A 197 5.22 -12.27 -10.45
C PHE A 197 5.33 -11.46 -11.74
N ALA A 198 6.12 -10.40 -11.75
CA ALA A 198 6.34 -9.60 -12.95
C ALA A 198 7.41 -10.27 -13.84
N PRO A 199 7.24 -10.27 -15.18
CA PRO A 199 6.16 -9.65 -15.95
C PRO A 199 5.10 -10.67 -16.43
N LEU A 200 4.68 -11.64 -15.61
CA LEU A 200 3.64 -12.60 -16.01
C LEU A 200 2.34 -11.86 -16.36
N PRO A 201 1.65 -12.23 -17.45
CA PRO A 201 0.46 -11.51 -17.90
C PRO A 201 -0.75 -11.81 -17.02
N VAL A 202 -1.68 -10.86 -17.01
CA VAL A 202 -3.07 -11.08 -16.62
C VAL A 202 -3.88 -11.28 -17.91
N ASN A 203 -4.63 -12.38 -17.98
CA ASN A 203 -5.55 -12.62 -19.09
C ASN A 203 -6.81 -11.76 -18.90
N ILE A 204 -7.32 -11.23 -20.00
CA ILE A 204 -8.53 -10.40 -20.02
C ILE A 204 -9.53 -10.95 -21.03
N ASN A 205 -10.83 -10.80 -20.73
CA ASN A 205 -11.89 -11.38 -21.56
C ASN A 205 -12.06 -10.66 -22.92
N LYS A 206 -11.68 -9.39 -22.99
CA LYS A 206 -11.83 -8.53 -24.17
C LYS A 206 -10.47 -8.22 -24.76
N GLU A 207 -10.41 -8.12 -26.08
CA GLU A 207 -9.19 -7.70 -26.75
C GLU A 207 -8.86 -6.24 -26.44
N SER A 208 -7.61 -5.99 -26.05
CA SER A 208 -7.06 -4.66 -25.89
C SER A 208 -6.36 -4.25 -27.18
N PRO A 209 -6.58 -3.02 -27.68
CA PRO A 209 -5.63 -2.43 -28.62
C PRO A 209 -4.26 -2.32 -27.95
N LYS A 210 -3.19 -2.16 -28.76
CA LYS A 210 -1.83 -1.95 -28.25
C LYS A 210 -1.78 -0.69 -27.37
N THR A 211 -1.94 -0.88 -26.07
CA THR A 211 -2.07 0.21 -25.09
C THR A 211 -0.90 0.19 -24.12
N LEU A 212 -0.24 1.33 -23.93
CA LEU A 212 0.65 1.57 -22.80
C LEU A 212 -0.14 2.26 -21.69
N ALA A 213 -0.28 1.63 -20.53
CA ALA A 213 -0.80 2.25 -19.33
C ALA A 213 0.34 2.69 -18.41
N VAL A 214 0.35 3.96 -18.02
CA VAL A 214 1.46 4.56 -17.24
C VAL A 214 1.26 4.51 -15.72
N GLY A 215 0.13 3.96 -15.25
CA GLY A 215 -0.17 3.79 -13.84
C GLY A 215 -0.50 5.09 -13.12
N ALA A 216 -0.41 5.05 -11.78
CA ALA A 216 -0.62 6.18 -10.88
C ALA A 216 0.71 6.91 -10.58
N HIS A 217 0.77 7.68 -9.49
CA HIS A 217 2.01 8.35 -9.05
C HIS A 217 2.73 7.60 -7.93
N LEU A 218 1.97 7.12 -6.94
CA LEU A 218 2.50 6.34 -5.83
C LEU A 218 2.54 4.86 -6.20
N LYS A 219 3.50 4.13 -5.62
CA LYS A 219 3.71 2.68 -5.81
C LYS A 219 3.62 2.23 -7.27
N ASN A 220 4.08 3.07 -8.19
CA ASN A 220 3.80 2.99 -9.61
C ASN A 220 4.19 1.62 -10.20
N SER A 221 3.37 1.17 -11.13
CA SER A 221 3.67 0.15 -12.12
C SER A 221 3.12 0.62 -13.47
N VAL A 222 3.72 0.16 -14.55
CA VAL A 222 3.24 0.39 -15.91
C VAL A 222 2.75 -0.93 -16.51
N ALA A 223 1.90 -0.87 -17.52
CA ALA A 223 1.43 -2.06 -18.21
C ALA A 223 1.39 -1.87 -19.72
N ILE A 224 1.63 -2.95 -20.46
CA ILE A 224 1.33 -3.03 -21.89
C ILE A 224 0.20 -4.03 -22.10
N GLY A 225 -0.83 -3.62 -22.84
CA GLY A 225 -1.98 -4.45 -23.20
C GLY A 225 -2.04 -4.68 -24.69
N PHE A 226 -2.22 -5.93 -25.11
CA PHE A 226 -2.53 -6.30 -26.50
C PHE A 226 -3.15 -7.69 -26.55
N ASP A 227 -3.98 -7.94 -27.55
CA ASP A 227 -4.82 -9.14 -27.64
C ASP A 227 -5.60 -9.31 -26.32
N LYS A 228 -5.63 -10.52 -25.77
CA LYS A 228 -6.30 -10.84 -24.50
C LYS A 228 -5.33 -10.88 -23.31
N ARG A 229 -4.22 -10.15 -23.37
CA ARG A 229 -3.17 -10.17 -22.32
C ARG A 229 -2.74 -8.77 -21.92
N VAL A 230 -2.50 -8.60 -20.62
CA VAL A 230 -1.92 -7.39 -20.04
C VAL A 230 -0.67 -7.76 -19.26
N PHE A 231 0.47 -7.25 -19.69
CA PHE A 231 1.76 -7.45 -19.04
C PHE A 231 2.05 -6.26 -18.13
N ILE A 232 2.04 -6.51 -16.83
CA ILE A 232 2.28 -5.48 -15.81
C ILE A 232 3.76 -5.54 -15.41
N SER A 233 4.40 -4.38 -15.33
CA SER A 233 5.78 -4.25 -14.88
C SER A 233 5.96 -4.71 -13.44
N GLN A 234 7.22 -4.83 -13.02
CA GLN A 234 7.56 -4.80 -11.61
C GLN A 234 7.16 -3.45 -10.98
N HIS A 235 7.00 -3.45 -9.66
CA HIS A 235 6.92 -2.24 -8.86
C HIS A 235 8.12 -1.31 -9.15
N ILE A 236 7.82 -0.05 -9.46
CA ILE A 236 8.81 1.00 -9.71
C ILE A 236 9.00 1.86 -8.45
N GLY A 237 7.92 2.11 -7.70
CA GLY A 237 7.91 2.95 -6.50
C GLY A 237 7.25 4.31 -6.73
N ASP A 238 7.54 5.27 -5.86
CA ASP A 238 6.96 6.61 -5.93
C ASP A 238 7.77 7.47 -6.90
N LEU A 239 7.11 8.13 -7.85
CA LEU A 239 7.79 8.77 -8.98
C LEU A 239 8.47 10.12 -8.62
N GLU A 240 8.46 10.56 -7.36
CA GLU A 240 8.90 11.89 -6.91
C GLU A 240 10.38 12.18 -7.16
N THR A 241 11.24 11.16 -7.15
CA THR A 241 12.69 11.33 -7.32
C THR A 241 13.12 11.24 -8.78
N THR A 242 14.19 11.94 -9.16
CA THR A 242 14.78 11.84 -10.51
C THR A 242 15.18 10.41 -10.85
N GLN A 243 15.67 9.66 -9.86
CA GLN A 243 16.06 8.26 -9.96
C GLN A 243 14.83 7.39 -10.25
N ALA A 244 13.72 7.58 -9.51
CA ALA A 244 12.48 6.84 -9.73
C ALA A 244 11.86 7.15 -11.09
N TYR A 245 11.81 8.42 -11.48
CA TYR A 245 11.31 8.80 -12.81
C TYR A 245 12.17 8.24 -13.94
N GLY A 246 13.50 8.27 -13.81
CA GLY A 246 14.40 7.64 -14.78
C GLY A 246 14.27 6.11 -14.83
N ALA A 247 13.96 5.46 -13.71
CA ALA A 247 13.65 4.03 -13.68
C ALA A 247 12.32 3.73 -14.38
N PHE A 248 11.29 4.56 -14.17
CA PHE A 248 10.01 4.48 -14.87
C PHE A 248 10.18 4.52 -16.39
N GLU A 249 10.93 5.48 -16.93
CA GLU A 249 11.18 5.58 -18.38
C GLU A 249 11.91 4.33 -18.92
N LYS A 250 12.94 3.87 -18.21
CA LYS A 250 13.69 2.65 -18.57
C LYS A 250 12.81 1.39 -18.54
N VAL A 251 11.85 1.31 -17.62
CA VAL A 251 10.94 0.15 -17.53
C VAL A 251 9.98 0.12 -18.71
N ILE A 252 9.44 1.28 -19.11
CA ILE A 252 8.60 1.40 -20.32
C ILE A 252 9.38 0.94 -21.55
N GLU A 253 10.61 1.45 -21.72
CA GLU A 253 11.49 1.05 -22.83
C GLU A 253 11.79 -0.45 -22.78
N SER A 254 12.11 -0.98 -21.60
CA SER A 254 12.47 -2.39 -21.42
C SER A 254 11.32 -3.34 -21.74
N LEU A 255 10.09 -2.99 -21.35
CA LEU A 255 8.89 -3.75 -21.70
C LEU A 255 8.58 -3.67 -23.19
N GLY A 256 8.70 -2.48 -23.79
CA GLY A 256 8.55 -2.27 -25.23
C GLY A 256 9.49 -3.17 -26.03
N ASN A 257 10.77 -3.20 -25.65
CA ASN A 257 11.78 -4.02 -26.30
C ASN A 257 11.57 -5.52 -26.07
N LEU A 258 11.17 -5.93 -24.85
CA LEU A 258 10.99 -7.34 -24.50
C LEU A 258 9.86 -8.01 -25.30
N TYR A 259 8.79 -7.26 -25.61
CA TYR A 259 7.61 -7.76 -26.29
C TYR A 259 7.47 -7.24 -27.73
N GLU A 260 8.51 -6.60 -28.28
CA GLU A 260 8.49 -5.92 -29.58
C GLU A 260 7.24 -5.03 -29.76
N PHE A 261 6.90 -4.33 -28.68
CA PHE A 261 5.64 -3.63 -28.53
C PHE A 261 5.81 -2.16 -28.88
N LYS A 262 4.95 -1.68 -29.79
CA LYS A 262 4.79 -0.26 -30.12
C LYS A 262 3.37 0.17 -29.74
N PRO A 263 3.19 1.11 -28.79
CA PRO A 263 1.87 1.54 -28.36
C PRO A 263 1.14 2.29 -29.49
N ALA A 264 -0.12 1.93 -29.70
CA ALA A 264 -1.07 2.68 -30.51
C ALA A 264 -1.89 3.66 -29.66
N TYR A 265 -2.06 3.35 -28.37
CA TYR A 265 -2.76 4.18 -27.38
C TYR A 265 -1.90 4.31 -26.12
N ILE A 266 -2.11 5.40 -25.40
CA ILE A 266 -1.55 5.59 -24.06
C ILE A 266 -2.66 5.93 -23.07
N ALA A 267 -2.67 5.25 -21.92
CA ALA A 267 -3.67 5.44 -20.88
C ALA A 267 -3.01 5.97 -19.60
N CYS A 268 -3.63 6.97 -18.97
CA CYS A 268 -3.12 7.58 -17.74
C CYS A 268 -4.25 7.96 -16.78
N ASP A 269 -3.88 8.29 -15.55
CA ASP A 269 -4.80 8.86 -14.56
C ASP A 269 -5.35 10.22 -15.04
N ILE A 270 -6.53 10.62 -14.56
CA ILE A 270 -7.05 11.97 -14.84
C ILE A 270 -6.24 13.07 -14.16
N HIS A 271 -5.48 12.76 -13.10
CA HIS A 271 -4.66 13.74 -12.38
C HIS A 271 -3.62 14.40 -13.31
N PRO A 272 -3.67 15.72 -13.54
CA PRO A 272 -2.77 16.38 -14.47
C PRO A 272 -1.32 16.42 -13.97
N ASP A 273 -1.13 16.60 -12.66
CA ASP A 273 0.21 16.84 -12.11
C ASP A 273 1.02 15.57 -11.84
N TYR A 274 0.43 14.38 -11.98
CA TYR A 274 1.19 13.14 -11.87
C TYR A 274 2.25 13.08 -12.95
N LEU A 275 3.49 12.78 -12.56
CA LEU A 275 4.60 12.63 -13.50
C LEU A 275 4.32 11.58 -14.58
N SER A 276 3.61 10.49 -14.24
CA SER A 276 3.11 9.50 -15.20
C SER A 276 2.13 10.12 -16.21
N SER A 277 1.14 10.90 -15.76
CA SER A 277 0.22 11.63 -16.65
C SER A 277 0.91 12.69 -17.51
N GLN A 278 1.92 13.38 -16.97
CA GLN A 278 2.75 14.32 -17.74
C GLN A 278 3.56 13.60 -18.82
N TYR A 279 4.14 12.44 -18.51
CA TYR A 279 4.81 11.59 -19.50
C TYR A 279 3.83 11.20 -20.61
N ALA A 280 2.64 10.72 -20.26
CA ALA A 280 1.65 10.28 -21.24
C ALA A 280 1.24 11.38 -22.23
N ARG A 281 1.09 12.62 -21.74
CA ARG A 281 0.77 13.79 -22.59
C ARG A 281 1.90 14.15 -23.56
N LYS A 282 3.17 13.87 -23.21
CA LYS A 282 4.33 14.16 -24.08
C LYS A 282 4.51 13.14 -25.20
N CYS A 283 3.92 11.95 -25.09
CA CYS A 283 4.12 10.86 -26.06
C CYS A 283 3.42 11.05 -27.42
N ASN A 284 2.57 12.08 -27.59
CA ASN A 284 1.82 12.34 -28.84
C ASN A 284 1.06 11.12 -29.40
N LEU A 285 0.52 10.28 -28.51
CA LEU A 285 -0.34 9.16 -28.85
C LEU A 285 -1.81 9.47 -28.48
N PRO A 286 -2.80 8.80 -29.11
CA PRO A 286 -4.17 8.81 -28.63
C PRO A 286 -4.26 8.53 -27.13
N LEU A 287 -4.70 9.54 -26.37
CA LEU A 287 -4.66 9.55 -24.91
C LEU A 287 -6.00 9.13 -24.32
N VAL A 288 -5.98 8.08 -23.49
CA VAL A 288 -7.13 7.62 -22.70
C VAL A 288 -6.93 8.03 -21.24
N ARG A 289 -7.68 9.06 -20.81
CA ARG A 289 -7.70 9.45 -19.39
C ARG A 289 -8.71 8.58 -18.64
N VAL A 290 -8.28 8.01 -17.51
CA VAL A 290 -9.04 7.06 -16.71
C VAL A 290 -9.11 7.55 -15.28
N GLN A 291 -10.31 7.63 -14.73
CA GLN A 291 -10.49 8.07 -13.35
C GLN A 291 -9.92 7.03 -12.37
N HIS A 292 -9.18 7.49 -11.36
CA HIS A 292 -8.38 6.67 -10.45
C HIS A 292 -9.18 5.52 -9.78
N HIS A 293 -10.29 5.86 -9.16
CA HIS A 293 -11.12 4.92 -8.39
C HIS A 293 -11.83 3.92 -9.30
N TYR A 294 -12.22 4.36 -10.49
CA TYR A 294 -12.76 3.51 -11.54
C TYR A 294 -11.69 2.53 -12.06
N ALA A 295 -10.43 2.98 -12.24
CA ALA A 295 -9.32 2.09 -12.60
C ALA A 295 -9.07 1.01 -11.55
N HIS A 296 -9.15 1.33 -10.25
CA HIS A 296 -9.08 0.33 -9.17
C HIS A 296 -10.13 -0.78 -9.33
N ILE A 297 -11.38 -0.40 -9.62
CA ILE A 297 -12.48 -1.35 -9.81
C ILE A 297 -12.30 -2.15 -11.10
N LEU A 298 -11.97 -1.51 -12.22
CA LEU A 298 -11.73 -2.19 -13.50
C LEU A 298 -10.60 -3.21 -13.42
N GLY A 299 -9.51 -2.87 -12.72
CA GLY A 299 -8.40 -3.78 -12.49
C GLY A 299 -8.85 -5.04 -11.74
N CYS A 300 -9.59 -4.86 -10.64
CA CYS A 300 -10.13 -5.96 -9.86
C CYS A 300 -11.15 -6.81 -10.65
N MET A 301 -12.01 -6.18 -11.45
CA MET A 301 -12.96 -6.88 -12.32
C MET A 301 -12.23 -7.77 -13.33
N ALA A 302 -11.18 -7.24 -13.96
CA ALA A 302 -10.42 -7.94 -14.99
C ALA A 302 -9.71 -9.19 -14.45
N GLU A 303 -9.02 -9.09 -13.32
CA GLU A 303 -8.32 -10.27 -12.77
C GLU A 303 -9.26 -11.34 -12.17
N ASN A 304 -10.50 -10.95 -11.81
CA ASN A 304 -11.55 -11.88 -11.37
C ASN A 304 -12.46 -12.34 -12.52
N GLU A 305 -12.20 -11.91 -13.75
CA GLU A 305 -12.94 -12.29 -14.97
C GLU A 305 -14.45 -12.01 -14.88
N ILE A 306 -14.84 -10.93 -14.19
CA ILE A 306 -16.24 -10.52 -14.03
C ILE A 306 -16.61 -9.36 -14.95
N GLU A 307 -17.81 -9.42 -15.51
CA GLU A 307 -18.39 -8.34 -16.33
C GLU A 307 -19.35 -7.48 -15.50
N PRO A 308 -19.71 -6.27 -15.95
CA PRO A 308 -20.80 -5.46 -15.37
C PRO A 308 -22.17 -6.18 -15.39
N PRO A 309 -23.21 -5.68 -14.68
CA PRO A 309 -23.17 -4.57 -13.73
C PRO A 309 -22.52 -5.00 -12.41
N VAL A 310 -21.76 -4.10 -11.77
CA VAL A 310 -21.17 -4.34 -10.44
C VAL A 310 -21.26 -3.09 -9.57
N LEU A 311 -21.39 -3.29 -8.26
CA LEU A 311 -21.14 -2.25 -7.26
C LEU A 311 -19.65 -2.23 -6.92
N GLY A 312 -18.94 -1.20 -7.35
CA GLY A 312 -17.55 -0.97 -6.99
C GLY A 312 -17.43 -0.15 -5.71
N VAL A 313 -16.76 -0.68 -4.70
CA VAL A 313 -16.35 0.04 -3.49
C VAL A 313 -14.85 0.33 -3.63
N SER A 314 -14.52 1.59 -3.90
CA SER A 314 -13.17 2.05 -4.18
C SER A 314 -12.70 2.97 -3.06
N TRP A 315 -12.07 2.38 -2.04
CA TRP A 315 -11.67 3.08 -0.82
C TRP A 315 -10.16 3.19 -0.72
N ASP A 316 -9.67 4.42 -0.68
CA ASP A 316 -8.24 4.75 -0.80
C ASP A 316 -7.88 6.03 -0.01
N GLY A 317 -6.61 6.41 -0.05
CA GLY A 317 -6.11 7.65 0.52
C GLY A 317 -6.49 8.88 -0.31
N THR A 318 -6.11 8.93 -1.57
CA THR A 318 -6.30 10.11 -2.42
C THR A 318 -6.36 9.73 -3.89
N GLY A 319 -7.38 10.16 -4.59
CA GLY A 319 -7.39 10.19 -6.06
C GLY A 319 -8.24 11.34 -6.56
N LEU A 320 -7.87 11.95 -7.68
CA LEU A 320 -8.62 13.08 -8.21
C LEU A 320 -10.02 12.61 -8.65
N GLY A 321 -11.04 13.32 -8.20
CA GLY A 321 -12.42 13.16 -8.63
C GLY A 321 -12.71 13.87 -9.96
N THR A 322 -13.82 13.52 -10.60
CA THR A 322 -14.27 14.21 -11.82
C THR A 322 -14.81 15.62 -11.56
N ASP A 323 -15.05 15.95 -10.29
CA ASP A 323 -15.58 17.23 -9.78
C ASP A 323 -14.50 18.08 -9.09
N ASN A 324 -13.22 17.76 -9.31
CA ASN A 324 -12.05 18.36 -8.64
C ASN A 324 -12.00 18.19 -7.11
N THR A 325 -12.85 17.33 -6.53
CA THR A 325 -12.69 16.91 -5.13
C THR A 325 -11.71 15.74 -5.04
N ILE A 326 -11.10 15.56 -3.87
CA ILE A 326 -10.21 14.42 -3.61
C ILE A 326 -11.07 13.24 -3.16
N TRP A 327 -11.24 12.26 -4.04
CA TRP A 327 -11.95 11.03 -3.76
C TRP A 327 -11.10 10.05 -2.96
N GLY A 328 -11.76 9.08 -2.33
CA GLY A 328 -11.13 7.99 -1.58
C GLY A 328 -12.09 7.14 -0.77
N GLY A 329 -13.40 7.36 -0.87
CA GLY A 329 -14.43 6.62 -0.14
C GLY A 329 -15.59 6.22 -1.03
N GLU A 330 -15.33 5.97 -2.31
CA GLU A 330 -16.38 6.02 -3.32
C GLU A 330 -17.11 4.69 -3.50
N PHE A 331 -18.41 4.79 -3.72
CA PHE A 331 -19.23 3.72 -4.25
C PHE A 331 -19.62 4.07 -5.68
N LEU A 332 -19.26 3.21 -6.62
CA LEU A 332 -19.45 3.39 -8.05
C LEU A 332 -20.35 2.29 -8.59
N ALA A 333 -21.42 2.64 -9.30
CA ALA A 333 -22.14 1.68 -10.12
C ALA A 333 -21.40 1.58 -11.46
N ILE A 334 -20.90 0.39 -11.80
CA ILE A 334 -20.19 0.15 -13.06
C ILE A 334 -21.10 -0.58 -14.03
N ASP A 335 -21.22 -0.07 -15.25
CA ASP A 335 -21.92 -0.71 -16.36
C ASP A 335 -20.98 -0.97 -17.56
N GLU A 336 -21.56 -1.29 -18.72
CA GLU A 336 -20.81 -1.57 -19.94
C GLU A 336 -20.14 -0.32 -20.55
N THR A 337 -20.64 0.87 -20.22
CA THR A 337 -20.26 2.15 -20.83
C THR A 337 -19.36 3.00 -19.93
N GLY A 338 -19.46 2.84 -18.61
CA GLY A 338 -18.68 3.63 -17.68
C GLY A 338 -19.07 3.39 -16.22
N PHE A 339 -19.12 4.49 -15.47
CA PHE A 339 -19.45 4.47 -14.04
C PHE A 339 -20.32 5.66 -13.64
N GLU A 340 -21.16 5.45 -12.62
CA GLU A 340 -21.91 6.47 -11.91
C GLU A 340 -21.43 6.50 -10.45
N ARG A 341 -21.14 7.68 -9.90
CA ARG A 341 -20.87 7.84 -8.46
C ARG A 341 -22.19 7.79 -7.70
N ILE A 342 -22.43 6.71 -6.95
CA ILE A 342 -23.74 6.44 -6.34
C ILE A 342 -23.77 6.66 -4.83
N ALA A 343 -22.63 6.62 -4.14
CA ALA A 343 -22.53 6.99 -2.74
C ALA A 343 -21.11 7.40 -2.36
N HIS A 344 -20.97 8.21 -1.30
CA HIS A 344 -19.68 8.56 -0.70
C HIS A 344 -19.84 9.09 0.73
N PRO A 345 -18.77 9.08 1.57
CA PRO A 345 -18.74 9.77 2.83
C PRO A 345 -19.03 11.26 2.66
N ARG A 346 -19.74 11.86 3.64
CA ARG A 346 -19.85 13.32 3.76
C ARG A 346 -18.47 13.93 3.64
N THR A 347 -18.35 14.92 2.76
CA THR A 347 -17.06 15.55 2.46
C THR A 347 -16.61 16.46 3.59
N PHE A 348 -15.31 16.65 3.72
CA PHE A 348 -14.69 17.59 4.66
C PHE A 348 -13.43 18.20 4.04
N ARG A 349 -12.90 19.25 4.67
CA ARG A 349 -11.70 19.95 4.20
C ARG A 349 -10.43 19.40 4.86
N LEU A 350 -9.35 19.28 4.08
CA LEU A 350 -8.02 18.86 4.56
C LEU A 350 -7.07 20.06 4.72
N PRO A 351 -6.93 20.65 5.92
CA PRO A 351 -6.11 21.85 6.07
C PRO A 351 -4.62 21.55 5.86
N GLY A 352 -4.06 22.07 4.78
CA GLY A 352 -2.66 21.88 4.37
C GLY A 352 -2.44 20.83 3.29
N GLY A 353 -3.51 20.28 2.69
CA GLY A 353 -3.40 19.33 1.57
C GLY A 353 -2.50 18.14 1.92
N ASP A 354 -1.40 17.97 1.19
CA ASP A 354 -0.44 16.88 1.37
C ASP A 354 0.15 16.79 2.77
N LYS A 355 0.23 17.92 3.51
CA LYS A 355 0.66 17.88 4.93
C LYS A 355 -0.27 17.02 5.79
N ALA A 356 -1.56 16.91 5.44
CA ALA A 356 -2.50 16.08 6.18
C ALA A 356 -2.22 14.57 6.02
N ILE A 357 -1.48 14.16 4.98
CA ILE A 357 -1.05 12.76 4.80
C ILE A 357 0.05 12.41 5.82
N LYS A 358 0.96 13.36 6.09
CA LYS A 358 2.04 13.20 7.09
C LYS A 358 1.59 13.51 8.52
N GLU A 359 0.52 14.29 8.68
CA GLU A 359 -0.01 14.71 9.98
C GLU A 359 -1.50 14.36 10.11
N PRO A 360 -1.84 13.09 10.46
CA PRO A 360 -3.22 12.66 10.76
C PRO A 360 -4.04 13.62 11.62
N ARG A 361 -3.39 14.33 12.56
CA ARG A 361 -4.02 15.39 13.37
C ARG A 361 -4.72 16.47 12.56
N ARG A 362 -4.27 16.77 11.33
CA ARG A 362 -4.90 17.74 10.42
C ARG A 362 -6.19 17.21 9.81
N ALA A 363 -6.23 15.92 9.46
CA ALA A 363 -7.46 15.27 9.02
C ALA A 363 -8.50 15.25 10.14
N ALA A 364 -8.08 14.92 11.36
CA ALA A 364 -8.93 15.03 12.55
C ALA A 364 -9.45 16.45 12.76
N PHE A 365 -8.61 17.47 12.64
CA PHE A 365 -9.05 18.87 12.76
C PHE A 365 -10.09 19.25 11.70
N GLY A 366 -9.91 18.82 10.44
CA GLY A 366 -10.88 19.04 9.37
C GLY A 366 -12.25 18.41 9.64
N ILE A 367 -12.25 17.15 10.12
CA ILE A 367 -13.47 16.42 10.51
C ILE A 367 -14.18 17.09 11.69
N LEU A 368 -13.44 17.44 12.74
CA LEU A 368 -14.01 18.07 13.93
C LEU A 368 -14.55 19.47 13.62
N TYR A 369 -13.86 20.23 12.76
CA TYR A 369 -14.34 21.54 12.31
C TYR A 369 -15.62 21.44 11.47
N GLU A 370 -15.74 20.42 10.61
CA GLU A 370 -16.94 20.17 9.82
C GLU A 370 -18.17 19.85 10.69
N ILE A 371 -18.00 19.18 11.84
CA ILE A 371 -19.09 18.94 12.80
C ILE A 371 -19.38 20.18 13.66
N TYR A 372 -18.35 20.73 14.30
CA TYR A 372 -18.51 21.66 15.42
C TYR A 372 -18.30 23.14 15.04
N GLY A 373 -17.80 23.42 13.83
CA GLY A 373 -17.36 24.75 13.43
C GLY A 373 -16.33 25.31 14.41
N ASP A 374 -16.43 26.60 14.71
CA ASP A 374 -15.50 27.28 15.61
C ASP A 374 -15.53 26.76 17.07
N LYS A 375 -16.58 26.01 17.47
CA LYS A 375 -16.64 25.38 18.80
C LYS A 375 -15.55 24.32 19.00
N VAL A 376 -14.97 23.79 17.92
CA VAL A 376 -13.84 22.84 18.01
C VAL A 376 -12.66 23.41 18.79
N LEU A 377 -12.50 24.74 18.79
CA LEU A 377 -11.41 25.44 19.48
C LEU A 377 -11.51 25.33 21.01
N GLU A 378 -12.71 25.04 21.53
CA GLU A 378 -12.97 24.83 22.96
C GLU A 378 -12.72 23.38 23.39
N MET A 379 -12.66 22.44 22.43
CA MET A 379 -12.53 21.00 22.67
C MET A 379 -11.09 20.54 22.93
N SER A 380 -10.33 21.36 23.66
CA SER A 380 -8.90 21.15 23.93
C SER A 380 -8.59 19.86 24.70
N GLU A 381 -9.60 19.13 25.20
CA GLU A 381 -9.44 17.82 25.83
C GLU A 381 -9.09 16.70 24.85
N ILE A 382 -9.49 16.81 23.56
CA ILE A 382 -9.26 15.80 22.53
C ILE A 382 -7.78 15.71 22.19
N ALA A 383 -7.23 14.49 22.15
CA ALA A 383 -5.81 14.24 21.94
C ALA A 383 -5.27 14.87 20.64
N SER A 384 -6.01 14.78 19.53
CA SER A 384 -5.64 15.38 18.25
C SER A 384 -5.45 16.90 18.32
N LEU A 385 -6.23 17.60 19.15
CA LEU A 385 -6.16 19.05 19.31
C LEU A 385 -5.02 19.47 20.23
N LYS A 386 -4.73 18.67 21.28
CA LYS A 386 -3.55 18.85 22.13
C LYS A 386 -2.23 18.65 21.40
N ALA A 387 -2.25 17.89 20.30
CA ALA A 387 -1.07 17.66 19.48
C ALA A 387 -0.65 18.87 18.65
N PHE A 388 -1.43 19.96 18.62
CA PHE A 388 -1.07 21.22 17.97
C PHE A 388 -0.51 22.24 18.94
N ASP A 389 0.50 22.98 18.47
CA ASP A 389 0.88 24.22 19.15
C ASP A 389 -0.20 25.27 18.96
N LYS A 390 -0.39 26.15 19.96
CA LYS A 390 -1.39 27.23 19.90
C LYS A 390 -1.19 28.16 18.69
N SER A 391 0.05 28.30 18.22
CA SER A 391 0.40 29.08 17.03
C SER A 391 -0.04 28.43 15.72
N GLU A 392 -0.25 27.10 15.69
CA GLU A 392 -0.69 26.37 14.50
C GLU A 392 -2.21 26.44 14.31
N ILE A 393 -2.98 26.45 15.39
CA ILE A 393 -4.44 26.37 15.35
C ILE A 393 -5.06 27.55 14.59
N THR A 394 -4.61 28.77 14.84
CA THR A 394 -5.17 29.98 14.21
C THR A 394 -5.01 29.97 12.67
N PRO A 395 -3.81 29.73 12.10
CA PRO A 395 -3.65 29.54 10.66
C PRO A 395 -4.54 28.43 10.08
N LEU A 396 -4.62 27.27 10.74
CA LEU A 396 -5.41 26.13 10.26
C LEU A 396 -6.91 26.47 10.21
N THR A 397 -7.41 27.14 11.24
CA THR A 397 -8.81 27.59 11.30
C THR A 397 -9.11 28.54 10.15
N ARG A 398 -8.22 29.51 9.86
CA ARG A 398 -8.36 30.41 8.71
C ARG A 398 -8.34 29.68 7.37
N MET A 399 -7.52 28.64 7.22
CA MET A 399 -7.50 27.81 6.00
C MET A 399 -8.83 27.08 5.80
N LEU A 400 -9.46 26.59 6.87
CA LEU A 400 -10.76 25.94 6.81
C LEU A 400 -11.88 26.93 6.49
N GLN A 401 -11.92 28.08 7.16
CA GLN A 401 -12.91 29.14 6.94
C GLN A 401 -12.86 29.71 5.51
N SER A 402 -11.65 29.98 5.01
CA SER A 402 -11.46 30.58 3.67
C SER A 402 -11.49 29.56 2.53
N GLY A 403 -11.37 28.26 2.83
CA GLY A 403 -11.20 27.23 1.81
C GLY A 403 -9.83 27.23 1.12
N LEU A 404 -8.88 28.08 1.56
CA LEU A 404 -7.56 28.20 0.97
C LEU A 404 -6.63 27.09 1.47
N ASN A 405 -5.93 26.40 0.57
CA ASN A 405 -5.04 25.28 0.90
C ASN A 405 -5.73 24.19 1.75
N SER A 406 -7.04 24.05 1.57
CA SER A 406 -7.88 23.10 2.29
C SER A 406 -8.81 22.35 1.32
N PRO A 407 -8.23 21.50 0.44
CA PRO A 407 -9.00 20.76 -0.55
C PRO A 407 -10.10 19.94 0.12
N VAL A 408 -11.23 19.83 -0.59
CA VAL A 408 -12.38 19.05 -0.14
C VAL A 408 -12.15 17.58 -0.50
N THR A 409 -12.41 16.67 0.45
CA THR A 409 -12.22 15.23 0.27
C THR A 409 -13.39 14.41 0.77
N SER A 410 -13.59 13.24 0.16
CA SER A 410 -14.45 12.13 0.61
C SER A 410 -13.64 10.89 1.00
N SER A 411 -12.35 11.06 1.31
CA SER A 411 -11.42 9.95 1.50
C SER A 411 -11.70 9.10 2.74
N ALA A 412 -11.89 7.80 2.53
CA ALA A 412 -11.93 6.82 3.62
C ALA A 412 -10.56 6.74 4.31
N GLY A 413 -9.44 6.73 3.57
CA GLY A 413 -8.11 6.71 4.18
C GLY A 413 -7.87 7.87 5.15
N ARG A 414 -8.36 9.08 4.81
CA ARG A 414 -8.28 10.25 5.70
C ARG A 414 -9.21 10.16 6.90
N LEU A 415 -10.36 9.48 6.78
CA LEU A 415 -11.23 9.17 7.91
C LEU A 415 -10.53 8.22 8.91
N PHE A 416 -9.82 7.19 8.41
CA PHE A 416 -8.99 6.31 9.27
C PHE A 416 -7.87 7.08 9.98
N ASP A 417 -7.16 7.97 9.26
CA ASP A 417 -6.13 8.83 9.85
C ASP A 417 -6.72 9.73 10.95
N ALA A 418 -7.87 10.35 10.67
CA ALA A 418 -8.55 11.21 11.62
C ALA A 418 -8.97 10.46 12.89
N VAL A 419 -9.59 9.28 12.76
CA VAL A 419 -9.98 8.45 13.92
C VAL A 419 -8.76 8.04 14.73
N SER A 420 -7.68 7.59 14.08
CA SER A 420 -6.42 7.25 14.73
C SER A 420 -5.85 8.43 15.54
N SER A 421 -5.94 9.64 15.01
CA SER A 421 -5.52 10.84 15.75
C SER A 421 -6.50 11.26 16.86
N ILE A 422 -7.81 11.13 16.68
CA ILE A 422 -8.83 11.53 17.67
C ILE A 422 -8.67 10.70 18.95
N ILE A 423 -8.47 9.39 18.82
CA ILE A 423 -8.31 8.47 19.94
C ILE A 423 -6.91 8.53 20.57
N GLY A 424 -6.03 9.41 20.08
CA GLY A 424 -4.68 9.61 20.60
C GLY A 424 -3.66 8.54 20.21
N LEU A 425 -3.93 7.76 19.15
CA LEU A 425 -3.04 6.68 18.72
C LEU A 425 -1.85 7.20 17.90
N ARG A 426 -2.11 7.96 16.82
CA ARG A 426 -1.06 8.47 15.94
C ARG A 426 -1.38 9.85 15.38
N HIS A 427 -0.47 10.80 15.56
CA HIS A 427 -0.62 12.20 15.11
C HIS A 427 0.29 12.56 13.92
N TYR A 428 1.39 11.83 13.74
CA TYR A 428 2.41 12.04 12.72
C TYR A 428 2.78 10.70 12.08
N ASN A 429 2.76 10.64 10.75
CA ASN A 429 3.13 9.47 9.97
C ASN A 429 4.59 9.57 9.51
N ASN A 430 5.36 8.52 9.77
CA ASN A 430 6.72 8.32 9.25
C ASN A 430 6.75 7.55 7.92
N TYR A 431 5.62 6.94 7.54
CA TYR A 431 5.41 6.34 6.23
C TYR A 431 3.93 6.35 5.87
N GLU A 432 3.64 6.20 4.59
CA GLU A 432 2.27 6.23 4.07
C GLU A 432 1.39 5.12 4.70
N GLY A 433 0.21 5.52 5.17
CA GLY A 433 -0.79 4.61 5.76
C GLY A 433 -0.52 4.18 7.21
N GLN A 434 0.52 4.71 7.86
CA GLN A 434 0.92 4.29 9.20
C GLN A 434 -0.21 4.40 10.24
N ALA A 435 -0.86 5.56 10.37
CA ALA A 435 -1.93 5.76 11.33
C ALA A 435 -3.12 4.80 11.12
N ALA A 436 -3.50 4.54 9.86
CA ALA A 436 -4.54 3.57 9.51
C ALA A 436 -4.12 2.12 9.81
N MET A 437 -2.87 1.75 9.54
CA MET A 437 -2.32 0.43 9.87
C MET A 437 -2.29 0.20 11.39
N GLU A 438 -1.86 1.20 12.16
CA GLU A 438 -1.81 1.07 13.62
C GLU A 438 -3.20 1.03 14.25
N LEU A 439 -4.16 1.74 13.66
CA LEU A 439 -5.55 1.62 14.05
C LEU A 439 -6.02 0.17 13.88
N GLU A 440 -5.74 -0.49 12.75
CA GLU A 440 -6.00 -1.92 12.56
C GLU A 440 -5.27 -2.78 13.61
N PHE A 441 -3.99 -2.52 13.84
CA PHE A 441 -3.16 -3.32 14.75
C PHE A 441 -3.62 -3.23 16.21
N SER A 442 -4.15 -2.07 16.62
CA SER A 442 -4.65 -1.84 17.97
C SER A 442 -5.82 -2.76 18.35
N ILE A 443 -6.58 -3.29 17.38
CA ILE A 443 -7.63 -4.30 17.61
C ILE A 443 -7.06 -5.53 18.32
N GLY A 444 -5.84 -5.94 17.94
CA GLY A 444 -5.13 -7.06 18.56
C GLY A 444 -5.86 -8.39 18.45
N ARG A 445 -6.42 -8.85 19.58
CA ARG A 445 -7.18 -10.12 19.69
C ARG A 445 -8.63 -9.90 20.12
N ILE A 446 -9.10 -8.65 20.14
CA ILE A 446 -10.47 -8.32 20.49
C ILE A 446 -11.39 -8.91 19.42
N ASN A 447 -12.40 -9.65 19.88
CA ASN A 447 -13.47 -10.15 19.04
C ASN A 447 -14.77 -9.45 19.49
N SER A 448 -15.22 -8.47 18.70
CA SER A 448 -16.49 -7.78 18.93
C SER A 448 -17.20 -7.57 17.60
N ASP A 449 -18.52 -7.68 17.65
CA ASP A 449 -19.44 -7.34 16.56
C ASP A 449 -20.13 -5.99 16.81
N GLU A 450 -19.76 -5.28 17.87
CA GLU A 450 -20.28 -3.94 18.17
C GLU A 450 -19.94 -2.94 17.06
N LEU A 451 -20.82 -1.95 16.92
CA LEU A 451 -20.84 -0.95 15.88
C LEU A 451 -21.00 0.43 16.52
N TYR A 452 -20.68 1.46 15.75
CA TYR A 452 -21.17 2.82 15.96
C TYR A 452 -22.33 3.11 15.01
N ASP A 453 -23.19 4.03 15.41
CA ASP A 453 -24.30 4.50 14.58
C ASP A 453 -23.79 5.43 13.46
N PHE A 454 -24.44 5.34 12.30
CA PHE A 454 -24.22 6.21 11.14
C PHE A 454 -25.54 6.50 10.44
N LYS A 455 -25.56 7.53 9.59
CA LYS A 455 -26.77 7.93 8.84
C LYS A 455 -26.50 7.98 7.35
N MET A 456 -27.53 7.71 6.56
CA MET A 456 -27.56 8.06 5.13
C MET A 456 -28.39 9.35 5.00
N ALA A 457 -27.74 10.47 4.67
CA ALA A 457 -28.36 11.79 4.76
C ALA A 457 -29.39 12.06 3.66
N ASN A 458 -29.36 11.31 2.55
CA ASN A 458 -30.30 11.41 1.45
C ASN A 458 -30.56 10.03 0.80
N ASN A 459 -31.71 9.89 0.15
CA ASN A 459 -32.06 8.73 -0.68
C ASN A 459 -31.79 8.99 -2.18
N ALA A 460 -31.31 10.19 -2.52
CA ALA A 460 -30.94 10.57 -3.88
C ALA A 460 -29.46 10.25 -4.14
N LYS A 461 -29.13 9.83 -5.36
CA LYS A 461 -27.74 9.60 -5.75
C LYS A 461 -27.01 10.93 -6.00
N PRO A 462 -25.75 11.08 -5.54
CA PRO A 462 -25.04 10.16 -4.67
C PRO A 462 -25.59 10.16 -3.24
N ILE A 463 -25.71 8.97 -2.65
CA ILE A 463 -26.07 8.78 -1.24
C ILE A 463 -24.90 9.29 -0.38
N ILE A 464 -25.20 10.15 0.58
CA ILE A 464 -24.21 10.72 1.50
C ILE A 464 -24.18 9.92 2.80
N ILE A 465 -23.05 9.29 3.10
CA ILE A 465 -22.81 8.58 4.36
C ILE A 465 -22.30 9.59 5.38
N ASP A 466 -23.16 9.94 6.33
CA ASP A 466 -22.85 10.91 7.38
C ASP A 466 -22.22 10.22 8.59
N TRP A 467 -20.96 10.57 8.83
CA TRP A 467 -20.11 10.03 9.89
C TRP A 467 -20.18 10.84 11.19
N GLU A 468 -20.99 11.91 11.25
CA GLU A 468 -21.08 12.81 12.42
C GLU A 468 -21.39 12.05 13.72
N VAL A 469 -22.40 11.16 13.70
CA VAL A 469 -22.79 10.36 14.87
C VAL A 469 -21.69 9.39 15.26
N THR A 470 -21.04 8.75 14.28
CA THR A 470 -19.92 7.82 14.51
C THR A 470 -18.76 8.53 15.22
N ILE A 471 -18.38 9.72 14.74
CA ILE A 471 -17.29 10.50 15.36
C ILE A 471 -17.67 10.98 16.76
N GLY A 472 -18.92 11.41 16.97
CA GLY A 472 -19.43 11.77 18.30
C GLY A 472 -19.28 10.62 19.31
N GLN A 473 -19.73 9.42 18.94
CA GLN A 473 -19.62 8.23 19.80
C GLN A 473 -18.16 7.80 20.04
N ILE A 474 -17.28 7.95 19.06
CA ILE A 474 -15.83 7.68 19.24
C ILE A 474 -15.21 8.65 20.25
N ILE A 475 -15.57 9.94 20.21
CA ILE A 475 -15.10 10.94 21.18
C ILE A 475 -15.59 10.59 22.59
N ASP A 476 -16.84 10.18 22.72
CA ASP A 476 -17.41 9.80 24.02
C ASP A 476 -16.76 8.54 24.59
N ASP A 477 -16.54 7.50 23.78
CA ASP A 477 -15.78 6.31 24.19
C ASP A 477 -14.35 6.68 24.63
N THR A 478 -13.71 7.61 23.92
CA THR A 478 -12.37 8.11 24.28
C THR A 478 -12.39 8.83 25.63
N ARG A 479 -13.40 9.68 25.88
CA ARG A 479 -13.57 10.39 27.17
C ARG A 479 -13.84 9.43 28.33
N GLN A 480 -14.53 8.33 28.07
CA GLN A 480 -14.82 7.28 29.05
C GLN A 480 -13.63 6.34 29.30
N GLY A 481 -12.53 6.50 28.55
CA GLY A 481 -11.34 5.65 28.69
C GLY A 481 -11.55 4.23 28.17
N VAL A 482 -12.45 4.03 27.19
CA VAL A 482 -12.65 2.74 26.54
C VAL A 482 -11.34 2.29 25.87
N ASN A 483 -11.08 0.98 25.88
CA ASN A 483 -9.89 0.42 25.25
C ASN A 483 -9.80 0.81 23.76
N ILE A 484 -8.66 1.38 23.33
CA ILE A 484 -8.43 1.82 21.94
C ILE A 484 -8.68 0.69 20.92
N GLY A 485 -8.29 -0.54 21.24
CA GLY A 485 -8.55 -1.68 20.37
C GLY A 485 -10.03 -2.00 20.19
N LEU A 486 -10.86 -1.77 21.22
CA LEU A 486 -12.32 -1.92 21.11
C LEU A 486 -12.94 -0.79 20.29
N ILE A 487 -12.51 0.46 20.51
CA ILE A 487 -12.91 1.61 19.69
C ILE A 487 -12.58 1.36 18.21
N SER A 488 -11.37 0.89 17.94
CA SER A 488 -10.93 0.54 16.60
C SER A 488 -11.77 -0.59 16.01
N ALA A 489 -12.06 -1.66 16.76
CA ALA A 489 -12.90 -2.76 16.30
C ALA A 489 -14.31 -2.28 15.93
N LYS A 490 -14.94 -1.46 16.78
CA LYS A 490 -16.25 -0.84 16.52
C LYS A 490 -16.22 -0.01 15.25
N PHE A 491 -15.23 0.88 15.11
CA PHE A 491 -15.07 1.71 13.91
C PHE A 491 -14.92 0.87 12.63
N HIS A 492 -14.04 -0.14 12.63
CA HIS A 492 -13.86 -1.01 11.46
C HIS A 492 -15.14 -1.81 11.13
N ASN A 493 -15.85 -2.29 12.16
CA ASN A 493 -17.13 -2.96 11.96
C ASN A 493 -18.18 -2.02 11.37
N THR A 494 -18.25 -0.76 11.82
CA THR A 494 -19.11 0.29 11.24
C THR A 494 -18.78 0.52 9.76
N MET A 495 -17.50 0.63 9.43
CA MET A 495 -17.06 0.80 8.03
C MET A 495 -17.49 -0.39 7.16
N ALA A 496 -17.39 -1.62 7.66
CA ALA A 496 -17.90 -2.79 6.96
C ALA A 496 -19.44 -2.72 6.80
N GLU A 497 -20.18 -2.34 7.84
CA GLU A 497 -21.64 -2.22 7.83
C GLU A 497 -22.15 -1.14 6.87
N ILE A 498 -21.43 -0.04 6.72
CA ILE A 498 -21.71 1.00 5.72
C ILE A 498 -21.72 0.38 4.32
N ILE A 499 -20.72 -0.45 3.99
CA ILE A 499 -20.65 -1.14 2.70
C ILE A 499 -21.87 -2.05 2.50
N ILE A 500 -22.24 -2.84 3.51
CA ILE A 500 -23.41 -3.73 3.45
C ILE A 500 -24.69 -2.92 3.24
N THR A 501 -24.85 -1.82 3.96
CA THR A 501 -26.04 -0.96 3.89
C THR A 501 -26.20 -0.34 2.51
N VAL A 502 -25.10 0.15 1.93
CA VAL A 502 -25.11 0.67 0.54
C VAL A 502 -25.40 -0.47 -0.45
N ALA A 503 -24.77 -1.64 -0.27
CA ALA A 503 -25.01 -2.80 -1.15
C ALA A 503 -26.48 -3.23 -1.16
N LYS A 504 -27.13 -3.30 0.01
CA LYS A 504 -28.57 -3.57 0.16
C LYS A 504 -29.44 -2.51 -0.52
N THR A 505 -29.07 -1.24 -0.39
CA THR A 505 -29.81 -0.13 -0.98
C THR A 505 -29.75 -0.14 -2.51
N ILE A 506 -28.60 -0.50 -3.07
CA ILE A 506 -28.36 -0.51 -4.52
C ILE A 506 -28.81 -1.82 -5.19
N GLY A 507 -28.74 -2.95 -4.46
CA GLY A 507 -29.28 -4.24 -4.91
C GLY A 507 -28.45 -4.96 -5.98
N MET A 508 -27.21 -4.52 -6.26
CA MET A 508 -26.32 -5.22 -7.19
C MET A 508 -25.66 -6.42 -6.50
N GLU A 509 -25.88 -7.63 -7.03
CA GLU A 509 -25.37 -8.88 -6.45
C GLU A 509 -23.84 -8.92 -6.35
N LYS A 510 -23.14 -8.45 -7.39
CA LYS A 510 -21.67 -8.45 -7.46
C LYS A 510 -21.11 -7.18 -6.84
N VAL A 511 -20.30 -7.33 -5.79
CA VAL A 511 -19.66 -6.22 -5.07
C VAL A 511 -18.15 -6.35 -5.20
N VAL A 512 -17.49 -5.34 -5.76
CA VAL A 512 -16.04 -5.28 -5.96
C VAL A 512 -15.41 -4.41 -4.89
N LEU A 513 -14.42 -4.92 -4.18
CA LEU A 513 -13.68 -4.21 -3.13
C LEU A 513 -12.25 -3.96 -3.61
N SER A 514 -11.88 -2.70 -3.83
CA SER A 514 -10.55 -2.29 -4.32
C SER A 514 -10.16 -0.91 -3.78
N GLY A 515 -8.88 -0.54 -3.93
CA GLY A 515 -8.30 0.65 -3.33
C GLY A 515 -7.47 0.35 -2.08
N GLY A 516 -6.55 1.25 -1.75
CA GLY A 516 -5.52 1.05 -0.73
C GLY A 516 -6.04 0.71 0.67
N CYS A 517 -7.27 1.10 1.02
CA CYS A 517 -7.87 0.80 2.34
C CYS A 517 -8.16 -0.70 2.52
N PHE A 518 -8.39 -1.45 1.44
CA PHE A 518 -8.65 -2.90 1.49
C PHE A 518 -7.39 -3.76 1.67
N GLN A 519 -6.23 -3.12 1.85
CA GLN A 519 -5.03 -3.76 2.41
C GLN A 519 -5.19 -4.10 3.91
N ASN A 520 -6.12 -3.43 4.59
CA ASN A 520 -6.51 -3.68 5.96
C ASN A 520 -7.20 -5.05 6.05
N LYS A 521 -6.54 -6.01 6.70
CA LYS A 521 -6.98 -7.41 6.77
C LYS A 521 -8.28 -7.53 7.55
N TYR A 522 -8.40 -6.83 8.68
CA TYR A 522 -9.62 -6.88 9.49
C TYR A 522 -10.84 -6.36 8.71
N LEU A 523 -10.72 -5.19 8.06
CA LEU A 523 -11.79 -4.58 7.28
C LEU A 523 -12.25 -5.48 6.13
N ILE A 524 -11.31 -5.96 5.30
CA ILE A 524 -11.66 -6.73 4.11
C ILE A 524 -12.27 -8.10 4.48
N GLU A 525 -11.70 -8.82 5.47
CA GLU A 525 -12.24 -10.13 5.88
C GLU A 525 -13.62 -9.99 6.52
N LYS A 526 -13.83 -8.96 7.36
CA LYS A 526 -15.15 -8.66 7.96
C LYS A 526 -16.18 -8.34 6.86
N THR A 527 -15.80 -7.50 5.89
CA THR A 527 -16.67 -7.09 4.78
C THR A 527 -17.04 -8.27 3.89
N ILE A 528 -16.07 -9.10 3.48
CA ILE A 528 -16.32 -10.31 2.68
C ILE A 528 -17.29 -11.24 3.40
N ASN A 529 -17.02 -11.52 4.69
CA ASN A 529 -17.87 -12.42 5.47
C ASN A 529 -19.30 -11.90 5.63
N ARG A 530 -19.47 -10.59 5.87
CA ARG A 530 -20.79 -9.97 5.97
C ARG A 530 -21.53 -9.95 4.63
N LEU A 531 -20.86 -9.58 3.53
CA LEU A 531 -21.46 -9.60 2.18
C LEU A 531 -21.97 -11.00 1.82
N ASN A 532 -21.16 -12.05 2.05
CA ASN A 532 -21.57 -13.43 1.80
C ASN A 532 -22.80 -13.85 2.63
N ARG A 533 -22.86 -13.47 3.92
CA ARG A 533 -24.00 -13.79 4.80
C ARG A 533 -25.31 -13.11 4.34
N GLU A 534 -25.19 -11.96 3.70
CA GLU A 534 -26.31 -11.18 3.17
C GLU A 534 -26.67 -11.57 1.73
N GLY A 535 -26.03 -12.59 1.17
CA GLY A 535 -26.31 -13.12 -0.18
C GLY A 535 -25.63 -12.39 -1.34
N PHE A 536 -24.73 -11.43 -1.06
CA PHE A 536 -23.93 -10.78 -2.09
C PHE A 536 -22.71 -11.63 -2.48
N ARG A 537 -22.14 -11.33 -3.65
CA ARG A 537 -20.91 -11.94 -4.16
C ARG A 537 -19.75 -10.93 -4.11
N PRO A 538 -18.89 -10.99 -3.07
CA PRO A 538 -17.73 -10.12 -2.97
C PRO A 538 -16.59 -10.58 -3.90
N TYR A 539 -15.95 -9.63 -4.55
CA TYR A 539 -14.73 -9.80 -5.35
C TYR A 539 -13.68 -8.79 -4.89
N TRP A 540 -12.42 -9.20 -4.84
CA TRP A 540 -11.31 -8.34 -4.42
C TRP A 540 -10.02 -8.75 -5.14
N ASN A 541 -9.01 -7.89 -5.07
CA ASN A 541 -7.74 -8.10 -5.74
C ASN A 541 -6.96 -9.29 -5.15
N GLN A 542 -6.35 -10.10 -6.02
CA GLN A 542 -5.52 -11.26 -5.68
C GLN A 542 -4.17 -11.21 -6.40
N ARG A 543 -4.17 -11.05 -7.73
CA ARG A 543 -2.96 -11.14 -8.58
C ARG A 543 -2.27 -9.79 -8.76
N ILE A 544 -3.05 -8.71 -8.75
CA ILE A 544 -2.57 -7.33 -8.66
C ILE A 544 -2.82 -6.78 -7.27
N PRO A 545 -2.07 -5.77 -6.81
CA PRO A 545 -2.37 -5.17 -5.52
C PRO A 545 -3.63 -4.30 -5.57
N PRO A 546 -4.39 -4.21 -4.47
CA PRO A 546 -5.52 -3.29 -4.36
C PRO A 546 -5.10 -1.82 -4.24
N ASN A 547 -3.81 -1.54 -4.01
CA ASN A 547 -3.26 -0.18 -4.00
C ASN A 547 -2.85 0.27 -5.42
N ASP A 548 -2.32 1.49 -5.53
CA ASP A 548 -1.91 2.14 -6.78
C ASP A 548 -1.03 1.30 -7.72
N GLY A 549 -0.29 0.31 -7.19
CA GLY A 549 0.47 -0.63 -8.00
C GLY A 549 -0.39 -1.50 -8.93
N GLY A 550 -1.72 -1.52 -8.76
CA GLY A 550 -2.68 -2.24 -9.60
C GLY A 550 -3.38 -1.38 -10.66
N ILE A 551 -3.26 -0.05 -10.59
CA ILE A 551 -4.02 0.90 -11.42
C ILE A 551 -3.79 0.71 -12.92
N ALA A 552 -2.57 0.36 -13.33
CA ALA A 552 -2.22 0.22 -14.74
C ALA A 552 -3.06 -0.86 -15.46
N LEU A 553 -3.49 -1.91 -14.75
CA LEU A 553 -4.40 -2.91 -15.33
C LEU A 553 -5.74 -2.27 -15.69
N GLY A 554 -6.37 -1.56 -14.75
CA GLY A 554 -7.65 -0.88 -14.98
C GLY A 554 -7.59 0.15 -16.11
N GLN A 555 -6.46 0.85 -16.25
CA GLN A 555 -6.23 1.79 -17.35
C GLN A 555 -6.25 1.10 -18.73
N VAL A 556 -5.64 -0.08 -18.86
CA VAL A 556 -5.69 -0.87 -20.10
C VAL A 556 -7.13 -1.32 -20.40
N ILE A 557 -7.86 -1.78 -19.38
CA ILE A 557 -9.26 -2.21 -19.56
C ILE A 557 -10.14 -1.08 -20.06
N GLU A 558 -9.98 0.13 -19.53
CA GLU A 558 -10.75 1.27 -20.01
C GLU A 558 -10.41 1.63 -21.46
N ALA A 559 -9.14 1.58 -21.85
CA ALA A 559 -8.75 1.77 -23.24
C ALA A 559 -9.38 0.71 -24.17
N ALA A 560 -9.45 -0.55 -23.72
CA ALA A 560 -10.12 -1.62 -24.45
C ALA A 560 -11.64 -1.40 -24.59
N ARG A 561 -12.30 -0.82 -23.56
CA ARG A 561 -13.73 -0.47 -23.62
C ARG A 561 -14.01 0.65 -24.62
N LYS A 562 -13.23 1.74 -24.59
CA LYS A 562 -13.45 2.90 -25.47
C LYS A 562 -13.20 2.60 -26.95
N ASN A 563 -12.32 1.67 -27.27
CA ASN A 563 -12.01 1.33 -28.66
C ASN A 563 -13.15 0.59 -29.40
N LYS A 564 -14.18 0.12 -28.68
CA LYS A 564 -15.40 -0.45 -29.29
C LYS A 564 -16.47 0.58 -29.63
N ALA A 565 -16.33 1.82 -29.16
CA ALA A 565 -17.34 2.88 -29.35
C ALA A 565 -17.12 3.73 -30.61
N VAL A 566 -16.21 3.30 -31.51
CA VAL A 566 -15.86 3.96 -32.78
C VAL A 566 -16.23 3.05 -33.95
#